data_AF-A0A936FS99-F1
#
_entry.id   AF-A0A936FS99-F1
#
_cell.length_a   1.000
_cell.length_b   1.000
_cell.length_c   1.000
_cell.angle_alpha   90.00
_cell.angle_beta   90.00
_cell.angle_gamma   90.00
#
_symmetry.space_group_name_H-M   'P 1'
#
loop_
_entity.id
_entity.type
_entity.pdbx_description
1 polymer ?
#
loop_
_entity_poly.entity_id
_entity_poly.type
_entity_poly.pdbx_seq_one_letter_code
_entity_poly.pdbx_strand_id
1 'polypeptide(L)'
;MSSKNIFLSADTVARWDSSRFENFWENNFSSMQLAPDGKIYITSTSSSKTFYIIDNPDIKGINCKVRKFGTLTAHFRGLPQYPNYRLGPLKGSPCDTLHVANKDITLDDFDIKLFPNPASTDIKIDITLKEYDPVIKTDVIIIDVSGAIVQKYTMPDFAYLATIDISKLASGVYGVQLRQPKRFGERVLATQKLVVLR
;
A
#
# COMPACT_ATOMS: atom_id res chain seq x y z
N MET A 1 -5.07 -20.81 4.19
CA MET A 1 -4.52 -22.01 3.52
C MET A 1 -3.17 -22.32 4.16
N SER A 2 -3.07 -23.37 4.97
CA SER A 2 -1.76 -23.84 5.45
C SER A 2 -1.23 -24.86 4.43
N SER A 3 -0.18 -24.49 3.70
CA SER A 3 0.49 -25.41 2.78
C SER A 3 1.34 -26.39 3.59
N LYS A 4 1.20 -27.70 3.32
CA LYS A 4 2.01 -28.76 3.94
C LYS A 4 3.51 -28.66 3.62
N ASN A 5 3.89 -27.84 2.63
CA ASN A 5 5.29 -27.56 2.30
C ASN A 5 5.44 -26.18 1.66
N ILE A 6 6.02 -25.23 2.39
CA ILE A 6 6.21 -23.83 1.95
C ILE A 6 7.21 -23.72 0.79
N PHE A 7 8.15 -24.67 0.66
CA PHE A 7 9.18 -24.64 -0.36
C PHE A 7 8.65 -25.10 -1.72
N LEU A 8 7.72 -26.06 -1.74
CA LEU A 8 7.07 -26.51 -2.98
C LEU A 8 6.10 -25.47 -3.56
N SER A 9 5.66 -24.49 -2.76
CA SER A 9 4.85 -23.37 -3.23
C SER A 9 5.67 -22.16 -3.71
N ALA A 10 7.01 -22.23 -3.66
CA ALA A 10 7.85 -21.14 -4.10
C ALA A 10 7.86 -21.03 -5.63
N ASP A 11 7.72 -19.81 -6.14
CA ASP A 11 7.85 -19.49 -7.56
C ASP A 11 8.96 -18.44 -7.75
N THR A 12 9.72 -18.55 -8.84
CA THR A 12 10.81 -17.62 -9.14
C THR A 12 10.27 -16.43 -9.92
N VAL A 13 10.24 -15.26 -9.28
CA VAL A 13 9.72 -14.03 -9.89
C VAL A 13 10.80 -13.15 -10.53
N ALA A 14 12.06 -13.30 -10.11
CA ALA A 14 13.20 -12.56 -10.66
C ALA A 14 14.53 -13.26 -10.36
N ARG A 15 15.54 -12.99 -11.19
CA ARG A 15 16.94 -13.30 -10.95
C ARG A 15 17.75 -12.02 -11.06
N TRP A 16 18.69 -11.81 -10.15
CA TRP A 16 19.60 -10.68 -10.22
C TRP A 16 20.60 -10.88 -11.38
N ASP A 17 21.04 -9.80 -11.99
CA ASP A 17 21.69 -9.75 -13.30
C ASP A 17 23.22 -9.60 -13.23
N SER A 18 23.83 -9.98 -12.10
CA SER A 18 25.26 -9.77 -11.78
C SER A 18 25.79 -8.34 -11.93
N SER A 19 24.90 -7.35 -12.11
CA SER A 19 25.30 -5.95 -12.26
C SER A 19 25.95 -5.41 -10.99
N ARG A 20 26.90 -4.48 -11.17
CA ARG A 20 27.62 -3.83 -10.08
C ARG A 20 27.39 -2.33 -10.08
N PHE A 21 27.14 -1.76 -8.91
CA PHE A 21 27.16 -0.33 -8.68
C PHE A 21 28.62 0.15 -8.58
N GLU A 22 28.96 1.20 -9.35
CA GLU A 22 30.33 1.74 -9.46
C GLU A 22 31.38 0.65 -9.77
N ASN A 23 31.00 -0.40 -10.51
CA ASN A 23 31.83 -1.56 -10.85
C ASN A 23 32.42 -2.34 -9.65
N PHE A 24 32.04 -2.00 -8.42
CA PHE A 24 32.63 -2.57 -7.21
C PHE A 24 31.60 -3.33 -6.37
N TRP A 25 30.39 -2.77 -6.19
CA TRP A 25 29.39 -3.29 -5.28
C TRP A 25 28.33 -4.11 -6.02
N GLU A 26 28.14 -5.38 -5.67
CA GLU A 26 27.15 -6.24 -6.33
C GLU A 26 25.72 -5.77 -6.06
N ASN A 27 24.84 -5.81 -7.07
CA ASN A 27 23.42 -5.51 -6.95
C ASN A 27 22.61 -6.81 -6.75
N ASN A 28 22.93 -7.58 -5.72
CA ASN A 28 22.16 -8.77 -5.37
C ASN A 28 20.87 -8.43 -4.61
N PHE A 29 20.05 -9.45 -4.34
CA PHE A 29 18.88 -9.35 -3.46
C PHE A 29 19.26 -9.71 -2.02
N SER A 30 18.83 -8.90 -1.07
CA SER A 30 19.05 -9.07 0.37
C SER A 30 17.73 -8.82 1.11
N SER A 31 17.77 -8.06 2.20
CA SER A 31 16.61 -7.71 3.02
C SER A 31 15.45 -7.15 2.20
N MET A 32 14.26 -7.67 2.48
CA MET A 32 13.00 -7.25 1.87
C MET A 32 12.08 -6.66 2.94
N GLN A 33 11.35 -5.62 2.60
CA GLN A 33 10.40 -5.01 3.52
C GLN A 33 9.18 -4.46 2.79
N LEU A 34 7.99 -4.68 3.37
CA LEU A 34 6.76 -4.05 2.92
C LEU A 34 6.80 -2.55 3.26
N ALA A 35 6.53 -1.72 2.27
CA ALA A 35 6.46 -0.29 2.42
C ALA A 35 5.02 0.21 2.56
N PRO A 36 4.81 1.45 3.05
CA PRO A 36 3.50 2.07 3.21
C PRO A 36 2.61 2.12 1.95
N ASP A 37 3.22 2.03 0.78
CA ASP A 37 2.57 2.04 -0.54
C ASP A 37 2.10 0.64 -0.99
N GLY A 38 2.22 -0.36 -0.13
CA GLY A 38 1.84 -1.75 -0.41
C GLY A 38 2.84 -2.50 -1.29
N LYS A 39 4.02 -1.94 -1.57
CA LYS A 39 5.07 -2.58 -2.37
C LYS A 39 6.15 -3.18 -1.49
N ILE A 40 6.87 -4.17 -2.00
CA ILE A 40 8.04 -4.73 -1.29
C ILE A 40 9.31 -4.13 -1.87
N TYR A 41 10.10 -3.50 -1.01
CA TYR A 41 11.40 -2.94 -1.34
C TYR A 41 12.48 -3.93 -0.94
N ILE A 42 13.46 -4.13 -1.82
CA ILE A 42 14.55 -5.10 -1.66
C ILE A 42 15.87 -4.33 -1.73
N THR A 43 16.73 -4.55 -0.73
CA THR A 43 18.08 -3.97 -0.70
C THR A 43 19.10 -4.94 -1.26
N SER A 44 20.32 -4.44 -1.48
CA SER A 44 21.50 -5.28 -1.68
C SER A 44 22.22 -5.56 -0.34
N THR A 45 23.08 -6.58 -0.31
CA THR A 45 24.01 -6.84 0.80
C THR A 45 25.20 -5.87 0.80
N SER A 46 25.46 -5.22 -0.34
CA SER A 46 26.59 -4.31 -0.53
C SER A 46 26.20 -2.87 -0.20
N SER A 47 27.18 -1.95 -0.24
CA SER A 47 26.91 -0.50 -0.13
C SER A 47 26.34 0.08 -1.43
N SER A 48 25.80 -0.76 -2.32
CA SER A 48 25.13 -0.31 -3.53
C SER A 48 23.93 0.54 -3.17
N LYS A 49 23.76 1.64 -3.88
CA LYS A 49 22.57 2.49 -3.80
C LYS A 49 21.41 1.94 -4.63
N THR A 50 21.57 0.78 -5.26
CA THR A 50 20.53 0.13 -6.06
C THR A 50 19.51 -0.58 -5.16
N PHE A 51 18.23 -0.37 -5.44
CA PHE A 51 17.13 -1.12 -4.85
C PHE A 51 16.35 -1.88 -5.90
N TYR A 52 15.54 -2.82 -5.44
CA TYR A 52 14.52 -3.44 -6.28
C TYR A 52 13.15 -3.27 -5.62
N ILE A 53 12.11 -3.21 -6.43
CA ILE A 53 10.73 -3.09 -5.98
C ILE A 53 9.92 -4.22 -6.61
N ILE A 54 9.14 -4.91 -5.79
CA ILE A 54 8.02 -5.74 -6.22
C ILE A 54 6.78 -4.86 -6.19
N ASP A 55 6.23 -4.51 -7.36
CA ASP A 55 5.12 -3.56 -7.44
C ASP A 55 3.78 -4.16 -6.97
N ASN A 56 3.57 -5.47 -7.09
CA ASN A 56 2.30 -6.13 -6.75
C ASN A 56 2.55 -7.43 -5.97
N PRO A 57 2.88 -7.34 -4.66
CA PRO A 57 3.33 -8.51 -3.88
C PRO A 57 2.26 -9.60 -3.72
N ASP A 58 0.98 -9.25 -3.79
CA ASP A 58 -0.13 -10.19 -3.68
C ASP A 58 -0.43 -10.96 -4.97
N ILE A 59 0.19 -10.57 -6.10
CA ILE A 59 0.02 -11.26 -7.37
C ILE A 59 1.08 -12.35 -7.51
N LYS A 60 0.65 -13.57 -7.87
CA LYS A 60 1.55 -14.72 -8.03
C LYS A 60 2.41 -14.62 -9.30
N GLY A 61 3.62 -15.18 -9.21
CA GLY A 61 4.56 -15.34 -10.31
C GLY A 61 5.09 -14.02 -10.86
N ILE A 62 5.56 -14.04 -12.11
CA ILE A 62 6.21 -12.88 -12.77
C ILE A 62 5.32 -11.63 -12.83
N ASN A 63 4.00 -11.80 -12.69
CA ASN A 63 3.02 -10.71 -12.68
C ASN A 63 3.14 -9.80 -11.45
N CYS A 64 3.88 -10.19 -10.40
CA CYS A 64 4.19 -9.30 -9.27
C CYS A 64 5.07 -8.11 -9.67
N LYS A 65 5.75 -8.20 -10.83
CA LYS A 65 6.64 -7.18 -11.43
C LYS A 65 7.76 -6.74 -10.51
N VAL A 66 8.87 -7.46 -10.56
CA VAL A 66 10.12 -7.05 -9.92
C VAL A 66 10.89 -6.14 -10.87
N ARG A 67 11.26 -4.95 -10.42
CA ARG A 67 12.06 -4.00 -11.19
C ARG A 67 13.16 -3.36 -10.36
N LYS A 68 14.25 -3.00 -11.02
CA LYS A 68 15.31 -2.17 -10.43
C LYS A 68 14.79 -0.76 -10.21
N PHE A 69 14.94 -0.24 -9.00
CA PHE A 69 14.59 1.12 -8.61
C PHE A 69 15.85 1.84 -8.14
N GLY A 70 15.93 3.14 -8.46
CA GLY A 70 17.17 3.90 -8.39
C GLY A 70 17.70 4.17 -6.98
N THR A 71 18.59 5.15 -6.93
CA THR A 71 19.36 5.54 -5.74
C THR A 71 18.53 6.33 -4.74
N LEU A 72 18.36 5.80 -3.53
CA LEU A 72 17.97 6.60 -2.36
C LEU A 72 19.19 7.39 -1.87
N THR A 73 19.02 8.70 -1.69
CA THR A 73 20.00 9.56 -1.02
C THR A 73 20.09 9.17 0.45
N ALA A 74 21.26 8.66 0.85
CA ALA A 74 21.60 8.23 2.22
C ALA A 74 21.01 6.89 2.68
N HIS A 75 21.52 5.80 2.12
CA HIS A 75 21.24 4.46 2.63
C HIS A 75 22.52 3.63 2.73
N PHE A 76 22.76 3.04 3.90
CA PHE A 76 23.84 2.11 4.17
C PHE A 76 23.24 0.86 4.82
N ARG A 77 23.18 -0.24 4.07
CA ARG A 77 22.86 -1.58 4.58
C ARG A 77 21.58 -1.70 5.42
N GLY A 78 20.42 -1.58 4.77
CA GLY A 78 19.12 -2.04 5.30
C GLY A 78 18.04 -0.95 5.41
N LEU A 79 16.81 -1.26 5.00
CA LEU A 79 15.67 -0.33 4.99
C LEU A 79 15.28 0.13 6.40
N PRO A 80 14.81 1.38 6.57
CA PRO A 80 14.16 1.80 7.81
C PRO A 80 13.03 0.81 8.13
N GLN A 81 13.06 0.25 9.33
CA GLN A 81 12.00 -0.65 9.77
C GLN A 81 10.72 0.17 9.98
N TYR A 82 9.63 -0.27 9.36
CA TYR A 82 8.28 0.28 9.53
C TYR A 82 7.42 -0.81 10.17
N PRO A 83 7.45 -0.98 11.50
CA PRO A 83 6.51 -1.86 12.18
C PRO A 83 5.07 -1.48 11.83
N ASN A 84 4.19 -2.48 11.76
CA ASN A 84 2.78 -2.26 11.51
C ASN A 84 2.08 -1.74 12.79
N TYR A 85 2.33 -0.48 13.14
CA TYR A 85 1.79 0.15 14.36
C TYR A 85 0.26 0.28 14.40
N ARG A 86 -0.41 0.05 13.26
CA ARG A 86 -1.87 0.20 13.10
C ARG A 86 -2.61 -1.15 13.15
N LEU A 87 -1.92 -2.24 13.51
CA LEU A 87 -2.56 -3.53 13.72
C LEU A 87 -3.50 -3.45 14.92
N GLY A 88 -4.77 -3.80 14.70
CA GLY A 88 -5.70 -4.07 15.79
C GLY A 88 -5.39 -5.41 16.47
N PRO A 89 -6.13 -5.74 17.55
CA PRO A 89 -5.98 -7.02 18.23
C PRO A 89 -6.29 -8.18 17.27
N LEU A 90 -5.46 -9.23 17.33
CA LEU A 90 -5.64 -10.45 16.56
C LEU A 90 -6.83 -11.23 17.11
N LYS A 91 -7.98 -11.11 16.42
CA LYS A 91 -9.23 -11.80 16.78
C LYS A 91 -9.02 -13.30 16.96
N GLY A 92 -9.41 -13.81 18.14
CA GLY A 92 -9.32 -15.24 18.46
C GLY A 92 -7.94 -15.71 18.92
N SER A 93 -6.97 -14.81 19.10
CA SER A 93 -5.67 -15.15 19.68
C SER A 93 -5.78 -15.32 21.20
N PRO A 94 -5.40 -16.47 21.78
CA PRO A 94 -5.33 -16.63 23.23
C PRO A 94 -4.16 -15.87 23.87
N CYS A 95 -3.21 -15.40 23.05
CA CYS A 95 -2.00 -14.70 23.50
C CYS A 95 -2.07 -13.18 23.23
N ASP A 96 -3.11 -12.70 22.55
CA ASP A 96 -3.33 -11.27 22.36
C ASP A 96 -4.33 -10.78 23.41
N THR A 97 -3.79 -10.39 24.57
CA THR A 97 -4.58 -9.92 25.70
C THR A 97 -4.85 -8.42 25.65
N LEU A 98 -4.59 -7.75 24.51
CA LEU A 98 -5.00 -6.37 24.27
C LEU A 98 -6.54 -6.28 24.36
N HIS A 99 -7.03 -6.16 25.58
CA HIS A 99 -8.33 -5.60 25.89
C HIS A 99 -8.20 -4.10 25.66
N VAL A 100 -8.11 -3.72 24.38
CA VAL A 100 -8.29 -2.32 23.99
C VAL A 100 -9.67 -1.98 24.54
N ALA A 101 -9.71 -1.08 25.53
CA ALA A 101 -10.95 -0.50 26.01
C ALA A 101 -11.80 -0.19 24.79
N ASN A 102 -13.04 -0.68 24.76
CA ASN A 102 -14.02 -0.48 23.69
C ASN A 102 -14.28 1.02 23.51
N LYS A 103 -13.32 1.76 22.95
CA LYS A 103 -13.56 3.10 22.45
C LYS A 103 -14.27 2.85 21.15
N ASP A 104 -15.57 3.11 21.15
CA ASP A 104 -16.40 3.00 19.96
C ASP A 104 -15.71 3.74 18.82
N ILE A 105 -15.42 3.01 17.74
CA ILE A 105 -14.79 3.57 16.55
C ILE A 105 -15.79 4.54 15.92
N THR A 106 -15.52 5.84 16.02
CA THR A 106 -16.37 6.87 15.42
C THR A 106 -15.89 7.22 14.01
N LEU A 107 -16.66 8.01 13.26
CA LEU A 107 -16.23 8.48 11.94
C LEU A 107 -14.97 9.37 12.03
N ASP A 108 -14.77 10.05 13.15
CA ASP A 108 -13.60 10.92 13.40
C ASP A 108 -12.29 10.14 13.54
N ASP A 109 -12.36 8.82 13.72
CA ASP A 109 -11.18 7.94 13.77
C ASP A 109 -10.64 7.59 12.37
N PHE A 110 -11.29 8.07 11.30
CA PHE A 110 -10.89 7.86 9.91
C PHE A 110 -10.60 9.18 9.20
N ASP A 111 -9.50 9.23 8.46
CA ASP A 111 -9.13 10.41 7.68
C ASP A 111 -8.63 9.99 6.29
N ILE A 112 -8.86 10.86 5.31
CA ILE A 112 -8.34 10.72 3.95
C ILE A 112 -7.80 12.07 3.46
N LYS A 113 -6.50 12.09 3.20
CA LYS A 113 -5.80 13.26 2.66
C LYS A 113 -5.41 13.01 1.22
N LEU A 114 -5.56 14.03 0.37
CA LEU A 114 -5.34 13.95 -1.08
C LEU A 114 -4.33 15.01 -1.48
N PHE A 115 -3.27 14.62 -2.20
CA PHE A 115 -2.23 15.54 -2.65
C PHE A 115 -1.69 15.16 -4.04
N PRO A 116 -1.48 16.11 -4.95
CA PRO A 116 -1.87 17.51 -4.83
C PRO A 116 -3.40 17.67 -4.90
N ASN A 117 -3.92 18.80 -4.44
CA ASN A 117 -5.31 19.17 -4.64
C ASN A 117 -5.38 20.71 -4.73
N PRO A 118 -5.59 21.30 -5.92
CA PRO A 118 -6.01 20.65 -7.17
C PRO A 118 -4.95 19.74 -7.83
N ALA A 119 -5.38 18.80 -8.68
CA ALA A 119 -4.52 17.85 -9.40
C ALA A 119 -4.90 17.69 -10.88
N SER A 120 -4.00 17.15 -11.70
CA SER A 120 -4.20 16.98 -13.16
C SER A 120 -3.95 15.57 -13.66
N THR A 121 -2.89 14.90 -13.19
CA THR A 121 -2.47 13.57 -13.68
C THR A 121 -2.72 12.47 -12.66
N ASP A 122 -2.26 12.67 -11.44
CA ASP A 122 -2.28 11.68 -10.38
C ASP A 122 -2.48 12.35 -9.03
N ILE A 123 -2.99 11.58 -8.07
CA ILE A 123 -3.08 11.98 -6.67
C ILE A 123 -2.44 10.91 -5.79
N LYS A 124 -1.74 11.38 -4.77
CA LYS A 124 -1.36 10.60 -3.60
C LYS A 124 -2.46 10.69 -2.58
N ILE A 125 -2.83 9.53 -2.06
CA ILE A 125 -3.79 9.41 -0.97
C ILE A 125 -3.08 8.90 0.27
N ASP A 126 -3.39 9.51 1.41
CA ASP A 126 -2.94 9.09 2.74
C ASP A 126 -4.17 8.83 3.59
N ILE A 127 -4.33 7.58 4.00
CA ILE A 127 -5.47 7.14 4.81
C ILE A 127 -5.03 6.90 6.24
N THR A 128 -5.90 7.30 7.16
CA THR A 128 -5.79 6.93 8.58
C THR A 128 -6.87 5.92 8.90
N LEU A 129 -6.42 4.72 9.28
CA LEU A 129 -7.26 3.65 9.83
C LEU A 129 -6.70 3.35 11.23
N LYS A 130 -7.51 3.58 12.26
CA LYS A 130 -7.10 3.36 13.65
C LYS A 130 -7.00 1.88 14.01
N GLU A 131 -7.88 1.06 13.43
CA GLU A 131 -7.85 -0.39 13.55
C GLU A 131 -7.84 -1.00 12.14
N TYR A 132 -6.71 -1.61 11.80
CA TYR A 132 -6.59 -2.37 10.58
C TYR A 132 -6.98 -3.83 10.82
N ASP A 133 -7.96 -4.33 10.05
CA ASP A 133 -8.32 -5.75 9.98
C ASP A 133 -8.07 -6.23 8.53
N PRO A 134 -7.10 -7.13 8.29
CA PRO A 134 -6.77 -7.62 6.94
C PRO A 134 -7.93 -8.35 6.25
N VAL A 135 -8.94 -8.80 7.02
CA VAL A 135 -10.15 -9.42 6.46
C VAL A 135 -11.06 -8.36 5.80
N ILE A 136 -11.00 -7.11 6.27
CA ILE A 136 -11.84 -6.02 5.79
C ILE A 136 -11.09 -5.23 4.72
N LYS A 137 -11.41 -5.51 3.46
CA LYS A 137 -10.85 -4.74 2.33
C LYS A 137 -11.36 -3.30 2.36
N THR A 138 -10.43 -2.37 2.15
CA THR A 138 -10.71 -0.94 2.14
C THR A 138 -10.63 -0.42 0.70
N ASP A 139 -11.71 0.20 0.25
CA ASP A 139 -11.84 0.74 -1.09
C ASP A 139 -11.82 2.27 -1.05
N VAL A 140 -11.13 2.87 -2.01
CA VAL A 140 -11.15 4.30 -2.31
C VAL A 140 -11.98 4.49 -3.57
N ILE A 141 -13.07 5.22 -3.44
CA ILE A 141 -14.04 5.41 -4.51
C ILE A 141 -14.09 6.88 -4.87
N ILE A 142 -13.90 7.18 -6.15
CA ILE A 142 -14.07 8.52 -6.71
C ILE A 142 -15.46 8.59 -7.34
N ILE A 143 -16.24 9.59 -6.93
CA ILE A 143 -17.57 9.89 -7.42
C ILE A 143 -17.63 11.28 -8.06
N ASP A 144 -18.46 11.44 -9.08
CA ASP A 144 -18.77 12.76 -9.64
C ASP A 144 -19.85 13.51 -8.83
N VAL A 145 -20.20 14.72 -9.26
CA VAL A 145 -21.23 15.55 -8.62
C VAL A 145 -22.65 14.98 -8.70
N SER A 146 -22.90 14.02 -9.60
CA SER A 146 -24.18 13.30 -9.69
C SER A 146 -24.25 12.11 -8.72
N GLY A 147 -23.11 11.75 -8.10
CA GLY A 147 -22.97 10.58 -7.23
C GLY A 147 -22.59 9.30 -7.97
N ALA A 148 -22.32 9.37 -9.27
CA ALA A 148 -21.89 8.21 -10.05
C ALA A 148 -20.43 7.85 -9.72
N ILE A 149 -20.15 6.55 -9.56
CA ILE A 149 -18.80 6.04 -9.33
C ILE A 149 -18.03 6.11 -10.65
N VAL A 150 -17.00 6.95 -10.68
CA VAL A 150 -16.13 7.11 -11.87
C VAL A 150 -14.88 6.26 -11.77
N GLN A 151 -14.41 5.95 -10.56
CA GLN A 151 -13.22 5.13 -10.36
C GLN A 151 -13.25 4.44 -8.99
N LYS A 152 -12.71 3.23 -8.93
CA LYS A 152 -12.55 2.43 -7.71
C LYS A 152 -11.12 1.93 -7.61
N TYR A 153 -10.52 2.06 -6.43
CA TYR A 153 -9.19 1.55 -6.11
C TYR A 153 -9.23 0.78 -4.78
N THR A 154 -8.79 -0.47 -4.79
CA THR A 154 -8.72 -1.29 -3.57
C THR A 154 -7.33 -1.17 -2.97
N MET A 155 -7.27 -0.79 -1.69
CA MET A 155 -6.00 -0.67 -0.97
C MET A 155 -5.34 -2.05 -0.78
N PRO A 156 -4.03 -2.19 -1.07
CA PRO A 156 -3.27 -3.38 -0.70
C PRO A 156 -3.25 -3.59 0.81
N ASP A 157 -2.95 -4.82 1.24
CA ASP A 157 -2.92 -5.11 2.66
C ASP A 157 -1.82 -4.33 3.39
N PHE A 158 -2.16 -3.76 4.54
CA PHE A 158 -1.30 -2.88 5.37
C PHE A 158 -0.85 -1.57 4.71
N ALA A 159 -1.25 -1.30 3.46
CA ALA A 159 -0.97 -0.05 2.79
C ALA A 159 -1.85 1.07 3.34
N TYR A 160 -1.24 2.23 3.56
CA TYR A 160 -1.96 3.45 3.95
C TYR A 160 -1.62 4.64 3.05
N LEU A 161 -0.69 4.46 2.11
CA LEU A 161 -0.42 5.37 1.02
C LEU A 161 -0.73 4.68 -0.30
N ALA A 162 -1.27 5.44 -1.27
CA ALA A 162 -1.35 4.97 -2.64
C ALA A 162 -1.25 6.14 -3.62
N THR A 163 -0.87 5.85 -4.86
CA THR A 163 -0.92 6.81 -5.97
C THR A 163 -1.97 6.34 -6.95
N ILE A 164 -2.93 7.20 -7.26
CA ILE A 164 -4.05 6.92 -8.16
C ILE A 164 -3.93 7.82 -9.39
N ASP A 165 -3.89 7.19 -10.55
CA ASP A 165 -4.00 7.87 -11.85
C ASP A 165 -5.41 8.43 -12.03
N ILE A 166 -5.51 9.74 -12.22
CA ILE A 166 -6.76 10.48 -12.49
C ILE A 166 -6.73 11.12 -13.88
N SER A 167 -5.74 10.79 -14.71
CA SER A 167 -5.53 11.36 -16.05
C SER A 167 -6.69 11.10 -17.01
N LYS A 168 -7.66 10.27 -16.64
CA LYS A 168 -8.88 9.99 -17.42
C LYS A 168 -10.10 10.80 -16.96
N LEU A 169 -10.06 11.45 -15.79
CA LEU A 169 -11.16 12.25 -15.24
C LEU A 169 -11.21 13.64 -15.89
N ALA A 170 -12.41 14.12 -16.24
CA ALA A 170 -12.61 15.47 -16.77
C ALA A 170 -12.27 16.55 -15.73
N SER A 171 -12.02 17.79 -16.18
CA SER A 171 -11.87 18.91 -15.27
C SER A 171 -13.18 19.13 -14.50
N GLY A 172 -13.09 19.23 -13.18
CA GLY A 172 -14.29 19.29 -12.33
C GLY A 172 -14.02 18.99 -10.87
N VAL A 173 -15.10 18.92 -10.10
CA VAL A 173 -15.08 18.58 -8.68
C VAL A 173 -15.59 17.16 -8.49
N TYR A 174 -14.85 16.37 -7.72
CA TYR A 174 -15.15 14.98 -7.41
C TYR A 174 -15.17 14.78 -5.90
N GLY A 175 -16.00 13.84 -5.45
CA GLY A 175 -15.93 13.31 -4.09
C GLY A 175 -15.03 12.09 -4.06
N VAL A 176 -14.13 12.00 -3.08
CA VAL A 176 -13.33 10.79 -2.82
C VAL A 176 -13.79 10.21 -1.50
N GLN A 177 -14.21 8.95 -1.51
CA GLN A 177 -14.78 8.26 -0.36
C GLN A 177 -13.92 7.06 0.02
N LEU A 178 -13.62 6.95 1.30
CA LEU A 178 -13.06 5.75 1.90
C LEU A 178 -14.22 4.84 2.33
N ARG A 179 -14.30 3.63 1.77
CA ARG A 179 -15.37 2.67 2.04
C ARG A 179 -14.83 1.35 2.56
N GLN A 180 -15.57 0.75 3.48
CA GLN A 180 -15.37 -0.64 3.91
C GLN A 180 -16.71 -1.40 3.87
N PRO A 181 -16.68 -2.72 3.60
CA PRO A 181 -17.88 -3.55 3.67
C PRO A 181 -18.38 -3.66 5.12
N LYS A 182 -19.69 -3.58 5.29
CA LYS A 182 -20.40 -3.86 6.56
C LYS A 182 -21.20 -5.16 6.38
N ARG A 183 -21.62 -5.79 7.48
CA ARG A 183 -22.52 -6.97 7.47
C ARG A 183 -23.75 -6.79 6.56
N PHE A 184 -24.21 -5.54 6.38
CA PHE A 184 -25.20 -5.15 5.38
C PHE A 184 -24.76 -3.84 4.71
N GLY A 185 -24.32 -3.91 3.45
CA GLY A 185 -23.94 -2.75 2.62
C GLY A 185 -22.50 -2.27 2.79
N GLU A 186 -22.17 -1.15 2.15
CA GLU A 186 -20.88 -0.46 2.28
C GLU A 186 -21.04 0.75 3.22
N ARG A 187 -20.10 0.96 4.16
CA ARG A 187 -20.06 2.14 5.02
C ARG A 187 -19.01 3.11 4.47
N VAL A 188 -19.42 4.37 4.25
CA VAL A 188 -18.48 5.48 4.01
C VAL A 188 -17.88 5.89 5.35
N LEU A 189 -16.56 5.86 5.45
CA LEU A 189 -15.80 6.12 6.67
C LEU A 189 -15.24 7.55 6.71
N ALA A 190 -14.73 8.01 5.57
CA ALA A 190 -14.22 9.36 5.39
C ALA A 190 -14.51 9.83 3.97
N THR A 191 -14.63 11.15 3.77
CA THR A 191 -14.83 11.75 2.45
C THR A 191 -13.95 12.98 2.32
N GLN A 192 -13.39 13.20 1.13
CA GLN A 192 -12.65 14.40 0.81
C GLN A 192 -13.00 14.91 -0.59
N LYS A 193 -12.97 16.24 -0.77
CA LYS A 193 -13.19 16.87 -2.07
C LYS A 193 -11.90 16.85 -2.90
N LEU A 194 -11.99 16.41 -4.14
CA LEU A 194 -10.92 16.47 -5.14
C LEU A 194 -11.29 17.49 -6.23
N VAL A 195 -10.37 18.39 -6.56
CA VAL A 195 -10.50 19.30 -7.70
C VAL A 195 -9.54 18.85 -8.79
N VAL A 196 -10.08 18.52 -9.96
CA VAL A 196 -9.31 18.12 -11.15
C VAL A 196 -9.23 19.30 -12.11
N LEU A 197 -8.02 19.66 -12.51
CA LEU A 197 -7.72 20.72 -13.49
C LEU A 197 -6.92 20.12 -14.64
N ARG A 198 -7.31 20.44 -15.87
CA ARG A 198 -6.53 20.18 -17.09
C ARG A 198 -6.28 21.47 -17.83
#